data_AF-A0A520C5M6-F1
#
_entry.id   AF-A0A520C5M6-F1
#
_cell.length_a   1.000
_cell.length_b   1.000
_cell.length_c   1.000
_cell.angle_alpha   90.00
_cell.angle_beta   90.00
_cell.angle_gamma   90.00
#
_symmetry.space_group_name_H-M   'P 1'
#
loop_
_entity.id
_entity.type
_entity.pdbx_description
1 polymer ?
#
loop_
_entity_poly.entity_id
_entity_poly.type
_entity_poly.pdbx_seq_one_letter_code
_entity_poly.pdbx_strand_id
1 'polypeptide(L)'
;MRKAFVAIAAFLVALTIMLGLYHPFLWWTFLFTGPFVILGIYDLYQPKHSIVRNYPVFGRLRYFMEELRPKVYQYFVESDVNGTPYNRLNRSLIYQRAKKDNDTIPFGTQLNVYDNGYEWLSHSIAA
;
A
#
# COMPACT_ATOMS: atom_id res chain seq x y z
N MET A 1 5.13 1.05 25.66
CA MET A 1 4.47 0.32 24.55
C MET A 1 4.59 -1.18 24.69
N ARG A 2 5.79 -1.78 24.78
CA ARG A 2 5.94 -3.24 25.04
C ARG A 2 5.14 -3.75 26.24
N LYS A 3 5.30 -3.11 27.41
CA LYS A 3 4.55 -3.46 28.63
C LYS A 3 3.03 -3.31 28.46
N ALA A 4 2.60 -2.27 27.75
CA ALA A 4 1.19 -2.04 27.44
C ALA A 4 0.63 -3.13 26.52
N PHE A 5 1.38 -3.54 25.49
CA PHE A 5 1.01 -4.66 24.63
C PHE A 5 0.84 -5.95 25.44
N VAL A 6 1.79 -6.27 26.32
CA VAL A 6 1.71 -7.47 27.18
C VAL A 6 0.48 -7.41 28.09
N ALA A 7 0.20 -6.25 28.70
CA ALA A 7 -0.98 -6.07 29.55
C ALA A 7 -2.29 -6.24 28.76
N ILE A 8 -2.38 -5.65 27.57
CA ILE A 8 -3.56 -5.76 26.69
C ILE A 8 -3.73 -7.20 26.20
N ALA A 9 -2.65 -7.85 25.79
CA ALA A 9 -2.67 -9.24 25.35
C ALA A 9 -3.12 -10.18 26.48
N ALA A 10 -2.60 -10.00 27.70
CA ALA A 10 -3.02 -10.76 28.86
C ALA A 10 -4.51 -10.53 29.20
N PHE A 11 -4.97 -9.28 29.14
CA PHE A 11 -6.37 -8.93 29.35
C PHE A 11 -7.27 -9.59 28.30
N LEU A 12 -6.91 -9.52 27.02
CA LEU A 12 -7.68 -10.13 25.94
C LEU A 12 -7.76 -11.65 26.06
N VAL A 13 -6.66 -12.32 26.44
CA VAL A 13 -6.65 -13.77 26.68
C VAL A 13 -7.52 -14.13 27.88
N ALA A 14 -7.43 -13.38 28.98
CA ALA A 14 -8.27 -13.60 30.15
C ALA A 14 -9.76 -13.40 29.83
N LEU A 15 -10.09 -12.37 29.04
CA LEU A 15 -11.44 -12.10 28.57
C LEU A 15 -11.97 -13.26 27.71
N THR A 16 -11.18 -13.76 26.76
CA THR A 16 -11.62 -14.89 25.92
C THR A 16 -11.83 -16.16 26.71
N ILE A 17 -11.00 -16.43 27.72
CA ILE A 17 -11.20 -17.57 28.62
C ILE A 17 -12.49 -17.39 29.42
N MET A 18 -12.70 -16.22 30.03
CA MET A 18 -13.90 -15.94 30.83
C MET A 18 -15.19 -16.10 30.00
N LEU A 19 -15.19 -15.58 28.77
CA LEU A 19 -16.32 -15.69 27.86
C LEU A 19 -16.56 -17.13 27.39
N GLY A 20 -15.50 -17.89 27.10
CA GLY A 20 -15.59 -19.31 26.72
C GLY A 20 -16.13 -20.20 27.85
N LEU A 21 -15.86 -19.86 29.11
CA LEU A 21 -16.42 -20.56 30.27
C LEU A 21 -17.92 -20.28 30.46
N TYR A 22 -18.39 -19.06 30.13
CA TYR A 22 -19.81 -18.71 30.21
C TYR A 22 -20.62 -19.29 29.04
N HIS A 23 -20.08 -19.22 27.83
CA HIS A 23 -20.69 -19.79 26.63
C HIS A 23 -19.67 -20.60 25.83
N PRO A 24 -19.83 -21.94 25.75
CA PRO A 24 -18.91 -22.80 25.03
C PRO A 24 -18.71 -22.44 23.55
N PHE A 25 -19.67 -21.77 22.91
CA PHE A 25 -19.50 -21.28 21.53
C PHE A 25 -18.42 -20.19 21.41
N LEU A 26 -18.15 -19.42 22.46
CA LEU A 26 -17.19 -18.31 22.42
C LEU A 26 -15.73 -18.77 22.43
N TRP A 27 -15.44 -20.07 22.60
CA TRP A 27 -14.10 -20.61 22.39
C TRP A 27 -13.56 -20.34 20.98
N TRP A 28 -14.44 -20.19 19.98
CA TRP A 28 -14.04 -19.82 18.61
C TRP A 28 -13.34 -18.45 18.53
N THR A 29 -13.52 -17.56 19.51
CA THR A 29 -12.83 -16.26 19.54
C THR A 29 -11.30 -16.40 19.69
N PHE A 30 -10.80 -17.53 20.22
CA PHE A 30 -9.38 -17.85 20.27
C PHE A 30 -8.74 -17.97 18.89
N LEU A 31 -9.53 -18.29 17.86
CA LEU A 31 -9.05 -18.32 16.48
C LEU A 31 -8.51 -16.95 16.04
N PHE A 32 -9.04 -15.86 16.60
CA PHE A 32 -8.61 -14.51 16.29
C PHE A 32 -7.56 -13.99 17.29
N THR A 33 -7.77 -14.20 18.58
CA THR A 33 -6.85 -13.68 19.61
C THR A 33 -5.54 -14.46 19.69
N GLY A 34 -5.58 -15.78 19.52
CA GLY A 34 -4.41 -16.66 19.60
C GLY A 34 -3.29 -16.28 18.63
N PRO A 35 -3.54 -16.20 17.31
CA PRO A 35 -2.53 -15.79 16.33
C PRO A 35 -1.95 -14.41 16.61
N PHE A 36 -2.78 -13.46 17.06
CA PHE A 36 -2.33 -12.10 17.37
C PHE A 36 -1.35 -12.07 18.55
N VAL A 37 -1.64 -12.85 19.60
CA VAL A 37 -0.77 -13.00 20.77
C VAL A 37 0.52 -13.71 20.41
N ILE A 38 0.45 -14.83 19.67
CA ILE A 38 1.62 -15.58 19.22
C ILE A 38 2.55 -14.70 18.38
N LEU A 39 1.98 -13.96 17.41
CA LEU A 39 2.73 -13.05 16.54
C LEU A 39 3.35 -11.90 17.34
N GLY A 40 2.61 -11.33 18.30
CA GLY A 40 3.14 -10.29 19.18
C GLY A 40 4.25 -10.79 20.11
N ILE A 41 4.17 -12.03 20.60
CA ILE A 41 5.26 -12.67 21.35
C ILE A 41 6.49 -12.83 20.45
N TYR A 42 6.32 -13.36 19.24
CA TYR A 42 7.42 -13.47 18.27
C TYR A 42 8.09 -12.10 18.02
N ASP A 43 7.29 -11.05 17.85
CA ASP A 43 7.77 -9.68 17.65
C ASP A 43 8.60 -9.14 18.81
N LEU A 44 8.28 -9.50 20.05
CA LEU A 44 9.03 -9.06 21.25
C LEU A 44 10.43 -9.66 21.33
N TYR A 45 10.60 -10.91 20.87
CA TYR A 45 11.86 -11.66 20.95
C TYR A 45 12.75 -11.49 19.71
N GLN A 46 12.17 -11.25 18.54
CA GLN A 46 12.91 -11.12 17.29
C GLN A 46 13.94 -9.96 17.35
N PRO A 47 15.24 -10.20 17.07
CA PRO A 47 16.27 -9.15 17.14
C PRO A 47 16.35 -8.26 15.88
N LYS A 48 15.81 -8.71 14.73
CA LYS A 48 16.03 -8.06 13.42
C LYS A 48 15.36 -6.68 13.27
N HIS A 49 14.12 -6.52 13.75
CA HIS A 49 13.33 -5.31 13.52
C HIS A 49 13.06 -4.57 14.82
N SER A 50 13.87 -3.55 15.11
CA SER A 50 13.79 -2.76 16.35
C SER A 50 12.42 -2.10 16.59
N ILE A 51 11.77 -1.65 15.51
CA ILE A 51 10.46 -0.98 15.56
C ILE A 51 9.37 -1.98 15.95
N VAL A 52 9.30 -3.12 15.27
CA VAL A 52 8.34 -4.20 15.58
C VAL A 52 8.55 -4.74 16.98
N ARG A 53 9.80 -4.80 17.44
CA ARG A 53 10.12 -5.18 18.82
C ARG A 53 9.61 -4.20 19.87
N ASN A 54 9.59 -2.90 19.56
CA ASN A 54 9.06 -1.85 20.45
C ASN A 54 7.53 -1.71 20.38
N TYR A 55 6.96 -2.02 19.23
CA TYR A 55 5.54 -1.95 18.91
C TYR A 55 5.07 -3.28 18.30
N PRO A 56 4.89 -4.33 19.12
CA PRO A 56 4.49 -5.64 18.62
C PRO A 56 3.19 -5.55 17.82
N VAL A 57 3.11 -6.32 16.74
CA VAL A 57 2.01 -6.32 15.76
C VAL A 57 1.86 -5.01 14.98
N PHE A 58 1.65 -3.88 15.66
CA PHE A 58 1.41 -2.57 15.03
C PHE A 58 2.61 -2.05 14.24
N GLY A 59 3.84 -2.34 14.67
CA GLY A 59 5.05 -1.93 13.98
C GLY A 59 5.18 -2.52 12.57
N ARG A 60 4.48 -3.63 12.28
CA ARG A 60 4.46 -4.26 10.96
C ARG A 60 3.69 -3.44 9.93
N LEU A 61 2.74 -2.61 10.36
CA LEU A 61 2.00 -1.70 9.48
C LEU A 61 2.94 -0.74 8.74
N ARG A 62 4.03 -0.31 9.39
CA ARG A 62 5.05 0.51 8.73
C ARG A 62 5.62 -0.19 7.50
N TYR A 63 6.07 -1.43 7.65
CA TYR A 63 6.68 -2.19 6.56
C TYR A 63 5.66 -2.55 5.48
N PHE A 64 4.42 -2.87 5.87
CA PHE A 64 3.33 -3.05 4.94
C PHE A 64 3.06 -1.80 4.10
N MET A 65 3.00 -0.63 4.75
CA MET A 65 2.82 0.65 4.06
C MET A 65 4.01 1.03 3.19
N GLU A 66 5.23 0.66 3.59
CA GLU A 66 6.45 0.87 2.81
C GLU A 66 6.42 0.09 1.49
N GLU A 67 5.95 -1.17 1.51
CA GLU A 67 5.75 -1.97 0.31
C GLU A 67 4.58 -1.45 -0.55
N LEU A 68 3.53 -0.94 0.10
CA LEU A 68 2.37 -0.37 -0.57
C LEU A 68 2.67 0.99 -1.22
N ARG A 69 3.61 1.75 -0.66
CA ARG A 69 3.99 3.11 -1.10
C ARG A 69 4.18 3.24 -2.62
N PRO A 70 5.05 2.46 -3.30
CA PRO A 70 5.25 2.62 -4.74
C PRO A 70 3.98 2.33 -5.55
N LYS A 71 3.19 1.33 -5.13
CA LYS A 71 1.93 0.96 -5.78
C LYS A 71 0.91 2.10 -5.65
N VAL A 72 0.74 2.65 -4.45
CA VAL A 72 -0.19 3.76 -4.20
C VAL A 72 0.26 5.02 -4.95
N TYR A 73 1.56 5.33 -4.91
CA TYR A 73 2.10 6.49 -5.62
C TYR A 73 1.79 6.43 -7.11
N GLN A 74 2.10 5.29 -7.76
CA GLN A 74 1.93 5.12 -9.20
C GLN A 74 0.49 5.27 -9.72
N TYR A 75 -0.53 4.92 -8.92
CA TYR A 75 -1.93 4.90 -9.38
C TYR A 75 -2.77 6.07 -8.85
N PHE A 76 -2.47 6.56 -7.65
CA PHE A 76 -3.27 7.61 -7.00
C PHE A 76 -2.60 8.99 -6.99
N VAL A 77 -1.27 9.05 -7.03
CA VAL A 77 -0.53 10.31 -6.83
C VAL A 77 0.18 10.75 -8.12
N GLU A 78 0.82 9.83 -8.82
CA GLU A 78 1.53 10.10 -10.07
C GLU A 78 0.53 10.58 -11.13
N SER A 79 0.81 11.77 -11.70
CA SER A 79 0.01 12.32 -12.80
C SER A 79 0.21 11.55 -14.10
N ASP A 80 -0.68 11.72 -15.06
CA ASP A 80 -0.65 10.93 -16.30
C ASP A 80 0.60 11.13 -17.17
N VAL A 81 1.18 12.33 -17.13
CA VAL A 81 2.38 12.73 -17.90
C VAL A 81 3.70 12.46 -17.17
N ASN A 82 3.67 12.32 -15.85
CA ASN A 82 4.86 12.09 -15.04
C ASN A 82 5.08 10.59 -14.78
N GLY A 83 6.27 10.25 -14.33
CA GLY A 83 6.66 8.89 -13.96
C GLY A 83 7.71 8.29 -14.89
N THR A 84 8.65 7.58 -14.29
CA THR A 84 9.79 6.96 -14.99
C THR A 84 9.75 5.44 -14.87
N PRO A 85 10.20 4.68 -15.89
CA PRO A 85 10.62 5.13 -17.21
C PRO A 85 9.45 5.40 -18.16
N TYR A 86 8.25 4.90 -17.86
CA TYR A 86 7.05 5.09 -18.66
C TYR A 86 5.91 5.67 -17.81
N ASN A 87 5.40 6.82 -18.21
CA ASN A 87 4.25 7.46 -17.58
C ASN A 87 2.94 6.70 -17.86
N ARG A 88 1.83 7.13 -17.25
CA ARG A 88 0.53 6.46 -17.41
C ARG A 88 -0.03 6.62 -18.83
N LEU A 89 0.15 7.79 -19.46
CA LEU A 89 -0.24 8.04 -20.86
C LEU A 89 0.35 7.02 -21.84
N ASN A 90 1.66 6.80 -21.77
CA ASN A 90 2.36 5.84 -22.63
C ASN A 90 1.84 4.42 -22.42
N ARG A 91 1.63 4.03 -21.16
CA ARG A 91 1.10 2.70 -20.82
C ARG A 91 -0.33 2.51 -21.33
N SER A 92 -1.20 3.51 -21.17
CA SER A 92 -2.57 3.45 -21.69
C SER A 92 -2.62 3.36 -23.21
N LEU A 93 -1.77 4.11 -23.91
CA LEU A 93 -1.67 4.06 -25.37
C LEU A 93 -1.24 2.67 -25.85
N ILE A 94 -0.24 2.07 -25.20
CA ILE A 94 0.19 0.69 -25.50
C ILE A 94 -0.96 -0.29 -25.28
N TYR A 95 -1.70 -0.16 -24.18
CA TYR A 95 -2.83 -1.05 -23.88
C TYR A 95 -3.98 -0.92 -24.87
N GLN A 96 -4.34 0.30 -25.30
CA GLN A 96 -5.38 0.53 -26.30
C GLN A 96 -4.99 -0.11 -27.64
N ARG A 97 -3.76 0.13 -28.10
CA ARG A 97 -3.23 -0.47 -29.34
C ARG A 97 -3.19 -1.99 -29.29
N ALA A 98 -2.74 -2.55 -28.18
CA ALA A 98 -2.68 -4.01 -27.99
C ALA A 98 -4.08 -4.65 -28.04
N LYS A 99 -5.12 -3.92 -27.60
CA LYS A 99 -6.52 -4.37 -27.63
C LYS A 99 -7.24 -4.07 -28.95
N LYS A 100 -6.61 -3.38 -29.89
CA LYS A 100 -7.26 -2.81 -31.10
C LYS A 100 -8.43 -1.86 -30.78
N ASP A 101 -8.38 -1.23 -29.60
CA ASP A 101 -9.30 -0.16 -29.24
C ASP A 101 -8.83 1.16 -29.87
N ASN A 102 -9.73 2.16 -29.92
CA ASN A 102 -9.37 3.49 -30.40
C ASN A 102 -8.25 4.08 -29.52
N ASP A 103 -7.11 4.38 -30.14
CA ASP A 103 -5.92 4.95 -29.50
C ASP A 103 -5.80 6.47 -29.68
N THR A 104 -6.78 7.09 -30.36
CA THR A 104 -6.82 8.55 -30.55
C THR A 104 -7.64 9.23 -29.46
N ILE A 105 -7.03 10.25 -28.85
CA ILE A 105 -7.66 11.13 -27.86
C ILE A 105 -7.99 12.45 -28.55
N PRO A 106 -9.25 12.94 -28.52
CA PRO A 106 -9.61 14.20 -29.16
C PRO A 106 -9.01 15.41 -28.43
N PHE A 107 -8.45 16.33 -29.23
CA PHE A 107 -7.96 17.70 -28.94
C PHE A 107 -7.19 17.99 -27.64
N GLY A 108 -6.06 18.68 -27.80
CA GLY A 108 -5.27 19.27 -26.71
C GLY A 108 -4.10 18.39 -26.26
N THR A 109 -2.93 19.00 -26.11
CA THR A 109 -1.80 18.31 -25.47
C THR A 109 -1.93 18.39 -23.95
N GLN A 110 -1.71 17.27 -23.26
CA GLN A 110 -1.59 17.24 -21.81
C GLN A 110 -0.16 17.62 -21.35
N LEU A 111 0.80 17.67 -22.29
CA LEU A 111 2.17 18.06 -22.02
C LEU A 111 2.26 19.58 -21.81
N ASN A 112 3.14 19.98 -20.89
CA ASN A 112 3.45 21.38 -20.67
C ASN A 112 4.35 21.90 -21.81
N VAL A 113 3.79 22.74 -22.69
CA VAL A 113 4.48 23.30 -23.85
C VAL A 113 5.54 24.36 -23.52
N TYR A 114 5.54 24.85 -22.27
CA TYR A 114 6.52 25.81 -21.77
C TYR A 114 7.64 25.14 -20.97
N ASP A 115 7.61 23.82 -20.84
CA ASP A 115 8.63 23.10 -20.08
C ASP A 115 9.96 23.05 -20.85
N ASN A 116 11.07 23.01 -20.12
CA ASN A 116 12.39 22.94 -20.73
C ASN A 116 12.57 21.61 -21.47
N GLY A 117 12.94 21.69 -22.74
CA GLY A 117 13.08 20.51 -23.62
C GLY A 117 11.80 20.13 -24.37
N TYR A 118 10.71 20.88 -24.22
CA TYR A 118 9.58 20.77 -25.13
C TYR A 118 9.96 21.30 -26.51
N GLU A 119 9.94 20.41 -27.51
CA GLU A 119 10.18 20.76 -28.90
C GLU A 119 8.86 20.76 -29.68
N TRP A 120 8.69 21.75 -30.55
CA TRP A 120 7.53 21.83 -31.45
C TRP A 120 8.01 21.93 -32.89
N LEU A 121 7.27 21.27 -33.77
CA LEU A 121 7.54 21.27 -35.21
C LEU A 121 6.44 22.09 -35.88
N SER A 122 6.81 23.20 -36.48
CA SER A 122 5.92 23.94 -37.37
C SER A 122 5.95 23.30 -38.75
N HIS A 123 4.78 23.11 -39.37
CA HIS A 123 4.73 22.81 -40.79
C HIS A 123 5.44 23.92 -41.57
N SER A 124 6.35 23.57 -42.46
CA SER A 124 6.97 24.51 -43.39
C SER A 124 5.90 25.03 -44.34
N ILE A 125 5.23 26.11 -43.96
CA ILE A 125 4.48 26.93 -44.90
C ILE A 125 5.52 27.82 -45.58
N ALA A 126 5.91 27.44 -46.79
CA ALA A 126 6.56 28.38 -47.70
C ALA A 126 5.49 29.41 -48.09
N ALA A 127 5.56 30.59 -47.48
CA ALA A 127 4.80 31.75 -47.88
C ALA A 127 5.52 32.49 -49.01
#